data_AF-A0A1V5KVX3-F1
#
_entry.id   AF-A0A1V5KVX3-F1
#
_cell.length_a   1.000
_cell.length_b   1.000
_cell.length_c   1.000
_cell.angle_alpha   90.00
_cell.angle_beta   90.00
_cell.angle_gamma   90.00
#
_symmetry.space_group_name_H-M   'P 1'
#
loop_
_entity.id
_entity.type
_entity.pdbx_description
1 polymer ?
#
loop_
_entity_poly.entity_id
_entity_poly.type
_entity_poly.pdbx_seq_one_letter_code
_entity_poly.pdbx_strand_id
1 'polypeptide(L)'
;MTDTPAPSFPITPSNPTQDAIMEDTCMFFQSCLTDQHRDFLKERYGLTSETVRRFRVGYCPTGWSDLLDHLLGKGHGPKDIQATGLFYVTDRGTYPVWRGRLMFPYLSGGKVRYFIGRQTEDTQDKNQNGTIPKYRKQLAKSQKRPDIRAWEPIFGTDSITPDQPVVLTEGIADCIITIQAGFPCISPVTVRFKAEHAKTLSELVRPCSKVVLLMDSEENQAGTLGAVDTGLELCRHGIFPFIGTIPRPEGVDKVDLNDFIRDGGNVADLITQAVLVELHPMAKERKRALWAKAAERMAAGMVRDHYRNHPPKTPRTWNQDGPSLVEKKEIVKRYMPPLSYFTEFSEGYGPHPKYGSKTGTNLSVTGDTWYTFHKGHEGGGDVIQWVAIYELGLIREGEPLRGADFGKTIQYCWEKYVPEEVKIRTENGTETENKGSVNGR
;
A
#
# COMPACT_ATOMS: atom_id res chain seq x y z
N MET A 1 -0.11 3.50 -44.74
CA MET A 1 -0.46 3.62 -43.31
C MET A 1 -0.36 2.23 -42.74
N THR A 2 0.68 1.96 -41.97
CA THR A 2 0.96 0.64 -41.42
C THR A 2 0.20 0.50 -40.10
N ASP A 3 -0.82 -0.37 -40.08
CA ASP A 3 -1.47 -0.84 -38.85
C ASP A 3 -0.44 -1.64 -38.04
N THR A 4 0.28 -0.95 -37.17
CA THR A 4 1.08 -1.61 -36.14
C THR A 4 0.11 -1.98 -35.01
N PRO A 5 -0.08 -3.28 -34.69
CA PRO A 5 -0.94 -3.67 -33.58
C PRO A 5 -0.42 -3.07 -32.28
N ALA A 6 -1.34 -2.62 -31.43
CA ALA A 6 -1.02 -2.15 -30.08
C ALA A 6 -0.15 -3.19 -29.33
N PRO A 7 0.82 -2.76 -28.51
CA PRO A 7 1.69 -3.69 -27.81
C PRO A 7 0.89 -4.70 -26.98
N SER A 8 1.27 -5.98 -27.05
CA SER A 8 0.68 -7.02 -26.21
C SER A 8 1.21 -6.88 -24.78
N PHE A 9 0.49 -6.14 -23.94
CA PHE A 9 0.72 -5.93 -22.51
C PHE A 9 0.59 -7.25 -21.72
N PRO A 10 1.08 -7.39 -20.48
CA PRO A 10 1.01 -8.65 -19.72
C PRO A 10 -0.44 -9.17 -19.66
N ILE A 11 -0.76 -10.09 -20.56
CA ILE A 11 -2.09 -10.62 -20.78
C ILE A 11 -2.36 -11.59 -19.64
N THR A 12 -3.33 -11.27 -18.77
CA THR A 12 -3.96 -12.31 -17.95
C THR A 12 -4.36 -13.43 -18.91
N PRO A 13 -3.82 -14.66 -18.78
CA PRO A 13 -4.00 -15.69 -19.80
C PRO A 13 -5.48 -15.87 -20.09
N SER A 14 -5.86 -15.75 -21.36
CA SER A 14 -7.26 -15.82 -21.77
C SER A 14 -7.83 -17.19 -21.42
N ASN A 15 -8.89 -17.21 -20.63
CA ASN A 15 -9.71 -18.39 -20.42
C ASN A 15 -11.01 -18.18 -21.20
N PRO A 16 -11.20 -18.83 -22.37
CA PRO A 16 -12.36 -18.59 -23.23
C PRO A 16 -13.71 -18.69 -22.52
N THR A 17 -13.83 -19.63 -21.57
CA THR A 17 -15.03 -19.79 -20.74
C THR A 17 -15.26 -18.60 -19.82
N GLN A 18 -14.20 -18.11 -19.16
CA GLN A 18 -14.30 -16.92 -18.30
C GLN A 18 -14.57 -15.67 -19.13
N ASP A 19 -13.89 -15.49 -20.26
CA ASP A 19 -14.09 -14.36 -21.18
C ASP A 19 -15.55 -14.30 -21.64
N ALA A 20 -16.17 -15.43 -21.98
CA ALA A 20 -17.59 -15.50 -22.37
C ALA A 20 -18.55 -15.10 -21.23
N ILE A 21 -18.32 -15.59 -20.00
CA ILE A 21 -19.14 -15.21 -18.84
C ILE A 21 -19.05 -13.70 -18.55
N MET A 22 -17.83 -13.14 -18.61
CA MET A 22 -17.59 -11.72 -18.38
C MET A 22 -18.25 -10.84 -19.47
N GLU A 23 -18.26 -11.32 -20.71
CA GLU A 23 -18.92 -10.67 -21.83
C GLU A 23 -20.45 -10.68 -21.69
N ASP A 24 -21.07 -11.84 -21.45
CA ASP A 24 -22.52 -11.93 -21.21
C ASP A 24 -22.94 -11.11 -19.98
N THR A 25 -22.12 -11.08 -18.93
CA THR A 25 -22.34 -10.21 -17.75
C THR A 25 -22.33 -8.73 -18.14
N CYS A 26 -21.40 -8.31 -18.98
CA CYS A 26 -21.33 -6.92 -19.43
C CYS A 26 -22.56 -6.57 -20.27
N MET A 27 -22.96 -7.43 -21.21
CA MET A 27 -24.17 -7.24 -22.02
C MET A 27 -25.44 -7.16 -21.14
N PHE A 28 -25.54 -8.00 -20.13
CA PHE A 28 -26.63 -7.95 -19.15
C PHE A 28 -26.68 -6.58 -18.45
N PHE A 29 -25.57 -6.12 -17.88
CA PHE A 29 -25.53 -4.82 -17.22
C PHE A 29 -25.83 -3.66 -18.17
N GLN A 30 -25.35 -3.70 -19.42
CA GLN A 30 -25.69 -2.70 -20.43
C GLN A 30 -27.19 -2.68 -20.74
N SER A 31 -27.85 -3.85 -20.77
CA SER A 31 -29.30 -3.95 -20.98
C SER A 31 -30.14 -3.39 -19.84
N CYS A 32 -29.60 -3.39 -18.62
CA CYS A 32 -30.26 -2.82 -17.44
C CYS A 32 -30.04 -1.30 -17.29
N LEU A 33 -29.24 -0.66 -18.15
CA LEU A 33 -28.93 0.76 -18.07
C LEU A 33 -30.07 1.61 -18.70
N THR A 34 -30.92 2.17 -17.84
CA THR A 34 -32.03 3.08 -18.18
C THR A 34 -31.58 4.49 -18.57
N ASP A 35 -32.50 5.30 -19.10
CA ASP A 35 -32.24 6.71 -19.43
C ASP A 35 -31.94 7.55 -18.19
N GLN A 36 -32.64 7.30 -17.07
CA GLN A 36 -32.34 7.96 -15.79
C GLN A 36 -30.88 7.74 -15.34
N HIS A 37 -30.33 6.54 -15.56
CA HIS A 37 -28.92 6.29 -15.27
C HIS A 37 -27.98 7.06 -16.21
N ARG A 38 -28.35 7.21 -17.49
CA ARG A 38 -27.56 7.98 -18.47
C ARG A 38 -27.58 9.47 -18.15
N ASP A 39 -28.73 9.99 -17.75
CA ASP A 39 -28.88 11.38 -17.33
C ASP A 39 -28.03 11.67 -16.10
N PHE A 40 -28.08 10.79 -15.09
CA PHE A 40 -27.20 10.90 -13.93
C PHE A 40 -25.71 10.88 -14.31
N LEU A 41 -25.29 9.98 -15.21
CA LEU A 41 -23.88 9.92 -15.66
C LEU A 41 -23.45 11.22 -16.38
N LYS A 42 -24.35 11.81 -17.17
CA LYS A 42 -24.12 13.06 -17.88
C LYS A 42 -24.06 14.24 -16.91
N GLU A 43 -25.02 14.38 -16.02
CA GLU A 43 -25.11 15.49 -15.07
C GLU A 43 -24.01 15.43 -14.02
N ARG A 44 -23.76 14.25 -13.44
CA ARG A 44 -22.80 14.10 -12.36
C ARG A 44 -21.35 14.15 -12.86
N TYR A 45 -21.06 13.47 -13.97
CA TYR A 45 -19.68 13.24 -14.41
C TYR A 45 -19.35 13.84 -15.78
N GLY A 46 -20.32 14.42 -16.49
CA GLY A 46 -20.12 14.94 -17.84
C GLY A 46 -19.96 13.87 -18.91
N LEU A 47 -20.37 12.62 -18.67
CA LEU A 47 -20.17 11.55 -19.64
C LEU A 47 -21.16 11.66 -20.81
N THR A 48 -20.63 11.68 -22.03
CA THR A 48 -21.47 11.65 -23.23
C THR A 48 -22.04 10.25 -23.46
N SER A 49 -23.13 10.14 -24.23
CA SER A 49 -23.69 8.85 -24.62
C SER A 49 -22.69 7.98 -25.39
N GLU A 50 -21.78 8.59 -26.14
CA GLU A 50 -20.68 7.89 -26.82
C GLU A 50 -19.70 7.29 -25.82
N THR A 51 -19.26 8.06 -24.83
CA THR A 51 -18.39 7.58 -23.76
C THR A 51 -19.03 6.45 -22.97
N VAL A 52 -20.31 6.58 -22.61
CA VAL A 52 -21.07 5.52 -21.92
C VAL A 52 -21.08 4.23 -22.74
N ARG A 53 -21.24 4.30 -24.07
CA ARG A 53 -21.16 3.14 -24.98
C ARG A 53 -19.74 2.58 -25.08
N ARG A 54 -18.74 3.45 -25.31
CA ARG A 54 -17.33 3.08 -25.48
C ARG A 54 -16.77 2.35 -24.27
N PHE A 55 -17.07 2.84 -23.06
CA PHE A 55 -16.68 2.22 -21.80
C PHE A 55 -17.62 1.10 -21.36
N ARG A 56 -18.64 0.79 -22.17
CA ARG A 56 -19.60 -0.29 -21.92
C ARG A 56 -20.23 -0.22 -20.52
N VAL A 57 -20.52 1.00 -20.08
CA VAL A 57 -21.12 1.24 -18.77
C VAL A 57 -22.49 0.57 -18.72
N GLY A 58 -22.80 -0.05 -17.59
CA GLY A 58 -24.07 -0.74 -17.35
C GLY A 58 -24.62 -0.46 -15.94
N TYR A 59 -25.65 -1.20 -15.56
CA TYR A 59 -26.26 -1.15 -14.24
C TYR A 59 -26.52 -2.56 -13.72
N CYS A 60 -26.18 -2.82 -12.45
CA CYS A 60 -26.54 -4.04 -11.75
C CYS A 60 -27.86 -3.82 -11.00
N PRO A 61 -28.93 -4.57 -11.32
CA PRO A 61 -30.20 -4.45 -10.63
C PRO A 61 -30.09 -4.85 -9.15
N THR A 62 -31.16 -4.56 -8.39
CA THR A 62 -31.22 -4.83 -6.94
C THR A 62 -31.60 -6.28 -6.61
N GLY A 63 -32.03 -7.08 -7.60
CA GLY A 63 -32.43 -8.46 -7.41
C GLY A 63 -31.29 -9.36 -6.94
N TRP A 64 -31.66 -10.48 -6.32
CA TRP A 64 -30.71 -11.42 -5.72
C TRP A 64 -30.24 -12.50 -6.69
N SER A 65 -31.02 -12.79 -7.75
CA SER A 65 -30.72 -13.86 -8.69
C SER A 65 -30.62 -13.40 -10.15
N ASP A 66 -31.03 -12.18 -10.49
CA ASP A 66 -31.15 -11.71 -11.88
C ASP A 66 -29.92 -12.03 -12.75
N LEU A 67 -28.71 -11.70 -12.26
CA LEU A 67 -27.47 -12.00 -12.96
C LEU A 67 -27.14 -13.50 -12.99
N LEU A 68 -27.42 -14.23 -11.90
CA LEU A 68 -27.18 -15.67 -11.83
C LEU A 68 -28.07 -16.42 -12.82
N ASP A 69 -29.36 -16.11 -12.81
CA ASP A 69 -30.38 -16.69 -13.69
C ASP A 69 -30.08 -16.36 -15.15
N HIS A 70 -29.64 -15.15 -15.44
CA HIS A 70 -29.17 -14.76 -16.78
C HIS A 70 -28.01 -15.64 -17.26
N LEU A 71 -26.97 -15.80 -16.44
CA LEU A 71 -25.78 -16.57 -16.80
C LEU A 71 -26.06 -18.08 -16.92
N LEU A 72 -26.91 -18.62 -16.04
CA LEU A 72 -27.37 -20.00 -16.14
C LEU A 72 -28.23 -20.22 -17.39
N GLY A 73 -29.12 -19.27 -17.71
CA GLY A 73 -29.94 -19.29 -18.93
C GLY A 73 -29.10 -19.22 -20.22
N LYS A 74 -27.90 -18.64 -20.16
CA LYS A 74 -26.89 -18.66 -21.24
C LYS A 74 -26.11 -19.97 -21.34
N GLY A 75 -26.32 -20.90 -20.41
CA GLY A 75 -25.67 -22.22 -20.39
C GLY A 75 -24.32 -22.26 -19.67
N HIS A 76 -23.95 -21.21 -18.93
CA HIS A 76 -22.69 -21.20 -18.19
C HIS A 76 -22.73 -22.12 -16.97
N GLY A 77 -21.68 -22.90 -16.76
CA GLY A 77 -21.59 -23.84 -15.65
C GLY A 77 -21.42 -23.15 -14.29
N PRO A 78 -22.07 -23.63 -13.20
CA PRO A 78 -21.98 -22.99 -11.88
C PRO A 78 -20.55 -22.81 -11.35
N LYS A 79 -19.66 -23.77 -11.60
CA LYS A 79 -18.24 -23.70 -11.18
C LYS A 79 -17.48 -22.59 -11.90
N ASP A 80 -17.73 -22.40 -13.19
CA ASP A 80 -17.07 -21.34 -13.96
C ASP A 80 -17.62 -19.97 -13.61
N ILE A 81 -18.94 -19.87 -13.36
CA ILE A 81 -19.57 -18.66 -12.81
C ILE A 81 -18.92 -18.30 -11.47
N GLN A 82 -18.79 -19.24 -10.54
CA GLN A 82 -18.14 -19.00 -9.25
C GLN A 82 -16.67 -18.53 -9.42
N ALA A 83 -15.93 -19.15 -10.33
CA ALA A 83 -14.53 -18.82 -10.57
C ALA A 83 -14.32 -17.38 -11.11
N THR A 84 -15.36 -16.75 -11.66
CA THR A 84 -15.27 -15.35 -12.13
C THR A 84 -15.09 -14.36 -10.99
N GLY A 85 -15.59 -14.65 -9.77
CA GLY A 85 -15.64 -13.67 -8.69
C GLY A 85 -16.75 -12.62 -8.80
N LEU A 86 -17.74 -12.84 -9.67
CA LEU A 86 -18.96 -12.03 -9.76
C LEU A 86 -19.96 -12.30 -8.61
N PHE A 87 -19.78 -13.41 -7.88
CA PHE A 87 -20.69 -13.88 -6.84
C PHE A 87 -19.96 -14.23 -5.54
N TYR A 88 -20.64 -14.02 -4.42
CA TYR A 88 -20.34 -14.69 -3.15
C TYR A 88 -21.01 -16.06 -3.14
N VAL A 89 -20.24 -17.10 -2.82
CA VAL A 89 -20.76 -18.46 -2.63
C VAL A 89 -20.67 -18.82 -1.16
N THR A 90 -21.81 -19.21 -0.58
CA THR A 90 -21.96 -19.58 0.82
C THR A 90 -22.86 -20.82 0.93
N ASP A 91 -22.92 -21.44 2.10
CA ASP A 91 -23.83 -22.56 2.37
C ASP A 91 -25.31 -22.18 2.20
N ARG A 92 -25.64 -20.89 2.29
CA ARG A 92 -27.00 -20.36 2.13
C ARG A 92 -27.38 -20.08 0.68
N GLY A 93 -26.42 -20.09 -0.23
CA GLY A 93 -26.64 -19.81 -1.64
C GLY A 93 -25.52 -18.98 -2.29
N THR A 94 -25.78 -18.65 -3.56
CA THR A 94 -24.92 -17.84 -4.41
C THR A 94 -25.57 -16.47 -4.62
N TYR A 95 -24.85 -15.40 -4.31
CA TYR A 95 -25.39 -14.04 -4.34
C TYR A 95 -24.46 -13.10 -5.12
N PRO A 96 -24.98 -12.15 -5.91
CA PRO A 96 -24.15 -11.24 -6.67
C PRO A 96 -23.32 -10.33 -5.75
N VAL A 97 -22.13 -9.93 -6.21
CA VAL A 97 -21.24 -9.03 -5.46
C VAL A 97 -21.84 -7.64 -5.30
N TRP A 98 -22.66 -7.21 -6.25
CA TRP A 98 -23.25 -5.87 -6.32
C TRP A 98 -24.77 -5.94 -6.37
N ARG A 99 -25.44 -4.94 -5.81
CA ARG A 99 -26.90 -4.77 -5.90
C ARG A 99 -27.27 -3.29 -5.98
N GLY A 100 -27.86 -2.88 -7.10
CA GLY A 100 -28.25 -1.49 -7.36
C GLY A 100 -27.06 -0.56 -7.58
N ARG A 101 -26.18 -0.85 -8.55
CA ARG A 101 -24.95 -0.06 -8.80
C ARG A 101 -24.73 0.20 -10.27
N LEU A 102 -24.15 1.36 -10.61
CA LEU A 102 -23.58 1.62 -11.93
C LEU A 102 -22.32 0.78 -12.11
N MET A 103 -22.22 0.05 -13.21
CA MET A 103 -21.17 -0.92 -13.47
C MET A 103 -20.21 -0.42 -14.53
N PHE A 104 -18.92 -0.41 -14.19
CA PHE A 104 -17.83 -0.02 -15.08
C PHE A 104 -16.92 -1.25 -15.31
N PRO A 105 -16.92 -1.82 -16.53
CA PRO A 105 -15.99 -2.89 -16.88
C PRO A 105 -14.57 -2.35 -17.06
N TYR A 106 -13.58 -3.14 -16.66
CA TYR A 106 -12.18 -2.92 -16.98
C TYR A 106 -11.90 -3.68 -18.27
N LEU A 107 -11.55 -2.94 -19.31
CA LEU A 107 -11.25 -3.49 -20.63
C LEU A 107 -9.74 -3.69 -20.79
N SER A 108 -9.37 -4.78 -21.47
CA SER A 108 -8.02 -5.05 -21.94
C SER A 108 -8.07 -5.79 -23.27
N GLY A 109 -7.57 -5.15 -24.32
CA GLY A 109 -7.73 -5.59 -25.71
C GLY A 109 -9.20 -5.68 -26.13
N GLY A 110 -10.04 -4.76 -25.65
CA GLY A 110 -11.48 -4.75 -25.89
C GLY A 110 -12.29 -5.80 -25.13
N LYS A 111 -11.63 -6.72 -24.41
CA LYS A 111 -12.27 -7.77 -23.61
C LYS A 111 -12.51 -7.31 -22.19
N VAL A 112 -13.65 -7.70 -21.62
CA VAL A 112 -14.00 -7.43 -20.22
C VAL A 112 -13.20 -8.35 -19.31
N ARG A 113 -12.35 -7.78 -18.45
CA ARG A 113 -11.48 -8.55 -17.54
C ARG A 113 -11.89 -8.47 -16.08
N TYR A 114 -12.57 -7.39 -15.71
CA TYR A 114 -12.93 -7.11 -14.33
C TYR A 114 -14.07 -6.07 -14.26
N PHE A 115 -14.70 -5.90 -13.11
CA PHE A 115 -15.73 -4.88 -12.90
C PHE A 115 -15.53 -4.13 -11.58
N ILE A 116 -15.96 -2.86 -11.60
CA ILE A 116 -16.21 -2.07 -10.39
C ILE A 116 -17.61 -1.48 -10.46
N GLY A 117 -18.31 -1.47 -9.32
CA GLY A 117 -19.64 -0.90 -9.16
C GLY A 117 -19.59 0.40 -8.36
N ARG A 118 -20.12 1.50 -8.90
CA ARG A 118 -20.32 2.79 -8.22
C ARG A 118 -21.70 2.80 -7.56
N GLN A 119 -21.76 3.25 -6.32
CA GLN A 119 -23.02 3.39 -5.60
C GLN A 119 -23.99 4.35 -6.32
N THR A 120 -25.27 4.04 -6.22
CA THR A 120 -26.43 4.86 -6.59
C THR A 120 -27.36 4.97 -5.39
N GLU A 121 -28.49 5.65 -5.54
CA GLU A 121 -29.53 5.73 -4.51
C GLU A 121 -30.16 4.36 -4.22
N ASP A 122 -30.21 3.47 -5.21
CA ASP A 122 -30.75 2.11 -5.08
C ASP A 122 -29.79 1.10 -4.46
N THR A 123 -28.56 1.49 -4.11
CA THR A 123 -27.54 0.54 -3.67
C THR A 123 -27.93 -0.12 -2.35
N GLN A 124 -27.99 -1.45 -2.34
CA GLN A 124 -28.39 -2.22 -1.16
C GLN A 124 -27.25 -3.03 -0.53
N ASP A 125 -26.15 -3.23 -1.27
CA ASP A 125 -25.03 -4.01 -0.78
C ASP A 125 -24.14 -3.21 0.20
N LYS A 126 -23.95 -3.77 1.39
CA LYS A 126 -23.16 -3.18 2.49
C LYS A 126 -21.82 -3.88 2.65
N ASN A 127 -20.84 -3.19 3.24
CA ASN A 127 -19.59 -3.79 3.71
C ASN A 127 -19.76 -4.41 5.11
N GLN A 128 -18.68 -4.95 5.67
CA GLN A 128 -18.69 -5.61 6.99
C GLN A 128 -19.11 -4.68 8.14
N ASN A 129 -18.94 -3.36 7.97
CA ASN A 129 -19.29 -2.35 8.97
C ASN A 129 -20.72 -1.83 8.77
N GLY A 130 -21.50 -2.42 7.86
CA GLY A 130 -22.87 -2.00 7.58
C GLY A 130 -22.99 -0.72 6.75
N THR A 131 -21.90 -0.18 6.21
CA THR A 131 -21.92 1.02 5.36
C THR A 131 -21.93 0.67 3.87
N ILE A 132 -22.55 1.51 3.04
CA ILE A 132 -22.54 1.35 1.59
C ILE A 132 -21.25 1.99 1.06
N PRO A 133 -20.31 1.22 0.47
CA PRO A 133 -19.09 1.79 -0.06
C PRO A 133 -19.35 2.55 -1.36
N LYS A 134 -18.68 3.69 -1.54
CA LYS A 134 -18.70 4.50 -2.78
C LYS A 134 -18.45 3.63 -4.02
N TYR A 135 -17.42 2.79 -3.95
CA TYR A 135 -17.12 1.79 -4.97
C TYR A 135 -17.00 0.40 -4.37
N ARG A 136 -17.45 -0.61 -5.11
CA ARG A 136 -17.27 -2.03 -4.77
C ARG A 136 -16.68 -2.77 -5.95
N LYS A 137 -15.63 -3.53 -5.69
CA LYS A 137 -14.88 -4.24 -6.73
C LYS A 137 -15.31 -5.70 -6.82
N GLN A 138 -15.11 -6.30 -7.98
CA GLN A 138 -15.26 -7.74 -8.19
C GLN A 138 -14.33 -8.52 -7.25
N LEU A 139 -14.69 -9.73 -6.89
CA LEU A 139 -13.78 -10.53 -6.08
C LEU A 139 -12.58 -10.94 -6.94
N ALA A 140 -11.37 -10.66 -6.44
CA ALA A 140 -10.12 -11.09 -7.05
C ALA A 140 -9.54 -12.31 -6.32
N LYS A 141 -8.73 -13.06 -7.07
CA LYS A 141 -7.94 -14.18 -6.58
C LYS A 141 -7.10 -13.74 -5.38
N SER A 142 -7.16 -14.53 -4.31
CA SER A 142 -6.38 -14.28 -3.10
C SER A 142 -6.18 -15.59 -2.35
N GLN A 143 -5.30 -15.61 -1.35
CA GLN A 143 -5.15 -16.79 -0.49
C GLN A 143 -6.46 -17.22 0.18
N LYS A 144 -7.37 -16.26 0.45
CA LYS A 144 -8.70 -16.53 1.04
C LYS A 144 -9.73 -17.01 0.00
N ARG A 145 -9.45 -16.85 -1.29
CA ARG A 145 -10.34 -17.16 -2.41
C ARG A 145 -9.51 -17.78 -3.55
N PRO A 146 -8.96 -18.99 -3.35
CA PRO A 146 -8.06 -19.62 -4.32
C PRO A 146 -8.76 -20.03 -5.62
N ASP A 147 -10.08 -20.30 -5.54
CA ASP A 147 -10.89 -20.78 -6.68
C ASP A 147 -11.28 -19.66 -7.65
N ILE A 148 -11.15 -18.40 -7.23
CA ILE A 148 -11.37 -17.25 -8.11
C ILE A 148 -10.20 -17.11 -9.07
N ARG A 149 -10.50 -16.97 -10.36
CA ARG A 149 -9.52 -16.82 -11.45
C ARG A 149 -9.29 -15.36 -11.85
N ALA A 150 -10.19 -14.45 -11.47
CA ALA A 150 -10.08 -13.03 -11.78
C ALA A 150 -8.93 -12.35 -11.01
N TRP A 151 -8.23 -11.46 -11.69
CA TRP A 151 -7.23 -10.55 -11.12
C TRP A 151 -7.72 -9.11 -11.33
N GLU A 152 -7.31 -8.19 -10.46
CA GLU A 152 -7.64 -6.77 -10.60
C GLU A 152 -6.65 -6.10 -11.57
N PRO A 153 -7.07 -5.67 -12.77
CA PRO A 153 -6.21 -5.01 -13.74
C PRO A 153 -6.17 -3.48 -13.49
N ILE A 154 -5.28 -2.79 -14.22
CA ILE A 154 -5.28 -1.33 -14.26
C ILE A 154 -6.41 -0.86 -15.18
N PHE A 155 -7.21 0.12 -14.72
CA PHE A 155 -8.28 0.67 -15.54
C PHE A 155 -7.71 1.57 -16.64
N GLY A 156 -8.33 1.57 -17.82
CA GLY A 156 -7.97 2.49 -18.92
C GLY A 156 -6.81 2.02 -19.81
N THR A 157 -6.29 0.80 -19.62
CA THR A 157 -5.12 0.28 -20.38
C THR A 157 -5.29 0.35 -21.89
N ASP A 158 -6.50 0.14 -22.41
CA ASP A 158 -6.83 0.23 -23.84
C ASP A 158 -6.73 1.64 -24.42
N SER A 159 -6.58 2.68 -23.59
CA SER A 159 -6.36 4.05 -24.07
C SER A 159 -4.90 4.36 -24.38
N ILE A 160 -3.96 3.51 -23.91
CA ILE A 160 -2.53 3.75 -24.06
C ILE A 160 -2.13 3.63 -25.52
N THR A 161 -1.46 4.66 -25.99
CA THR A 161 -0.88 4.72 -27.33
C THR A 161 0.62 4.99 -27.20
N PRO A 162 1.49 4.18 -27.84
CA PRO A 162 2.93 4.46 -27.86
C PRO A 162 3.23 5.88 -28.33
N ASP A 163 4.32 6.45 -27.82
CA ASP A 163 4.80 7.80 -28.14
C ASP A 163 3.85 8.96 -27.77
N GLN A 164 2.68 8.68 -27.19
CA GLN A 164 1.78 9.68 -26.61
C GLN A 164 2.00 9.85 -25.10
N PRO A 165 1.68 11.03 -24.53
CA PRO A 165 1.63 11.18 -23.08
C PRO A 165 0.50 10.32 -22.50
N VAL A 166 0.72 9.77 -21.31
CA VAL A 166 -0.30 9.08 -20.52
C VAL A 166 -0.49 9.77 -19.17
N VAL A 167 -1.75 9.97 -18.81
CA VAL A 167 -2.19 10.53 -17.53
C VAL A 167 -2.48 9.39 -16.54
N LEU A 168 -2.05 9.54 -15.30
CA LEU A 168 -2.39 8.63 -14.19
C LEU A 168 -3.27 9.39 -13.20
N THR A 169 -4.45 8.87 -12.93
CA THR A 169 -5.44 9.46 -12.02
C THR A 169 -5.73 8.57 -10.82
N GLU A 170 -6.26 9.16 -9.75
CA GLU A 170 -6.67 8.40 -8.55
C GLU A 170 -7.91 7.55 -8.82
N GLY A 171 -8.95 8.14 -9.41
CA GLY A 171 -10.24 7.50 -9.66
C GLY A 171 -10.46 7.06 -11.10
N ILE A 172 -11.36 6.09 -11.27
CA ILE A 172 -11.84 5.68 -12.59
C ILE A 172 -12.71 6.75 -13.27
N ALA A 173 -13.42 7.59 -12.50
CA ALA A 173 -14.25 8.65 -13.06
C ALA A 173 -13.38 9.70 -13.75
N ASP A 174 -12.31 10.13 -13.07
CA ASP A 174 -11.26 10.99 -13.61
C ASP A 174 -10.66 10.38 -14.87
N CYS A 175 -10.32 9.09 -14.82
CA CYS A 175 -9.76 8.39 -15.97
C CYS A 175 -10.70 8.40 -17.18
N ILE A 176 -11.99 8.11 -16.99
CA ILE A 176 -12.99 8.09 -18.07
C ILE A 176 -13.13 9.47 -18.69
N ILE A 177 -13.26 10.53 -17.87
CA ILE A 177 -13.47 11.88 -18.39
C ILE A 177 -12.21 12.43 -19.09
N THR A 178 -11.01 12.04 -18.64
CA THR A 178 -9.74 12.40 -19.30
C THR A 178 -9.61 11.71 -20.67
N ILE A 179 -10.00 10.43 -20.76
CA ILE A 179 -10.06 9.72 -22.06
C ILE A 179 -11.12 10.35 -22.97
N GLN A 180 -12.28 10.75 -22.43
CA GLN A 180 -13.29 11.49 -23.18
C GLN A 180 -12.75 12.83 -23.70
N ALA A 181 -11.89 13.51 -22.92
CA ALA A 181 -11.22 14.74 -23.33
C ALA A 181 -10.09 14.50 -24.36
N GLY A 182 -9.83 13.25 -24.77
CA GLY A 182 -8.89 12.90 -25.83
C GLY A 182 -7.48 12.56 -25.35
N PHE A 183 -7.27 12.38 -24.05
CA PHE A 183 -5.94 12.07 -23.49
C PHE A 183 -5.87 10.61 -23.00
N PRO A 184 -4.86 9.82 -23.41
CA PRO A 184 -4.61 8.50 -22.83
C PRO A 184 -4.51 8.59 -21.31
N CYS A 185 -5.26 7.75 -20.61
CA CYS A 185 -5.34 7.81 -19.16
C CYS A 185 -5.50 6.43 -18.56
N ILE A 186 -4.90 6.23 -17.39
CA ILE A 186 -5.08 5.04 -16.59
C ILE A 186 -5.34 5.40 -15.13
N SER A 187 -6.08 4.54 -14.43
CA SER A 187 -6.26 4.63 -12.99
C SER A 187 -5.70 3.37 -12.35
N PRO A 188 -4.45 3.41 -11.84
CA PRO A 188 -3.86 2.30 -11.12
C PRO A 188 -4.56 2.17 -9.77
N VAL A 189 -5.13 1.00 -9.51
CA VAL A 189 -5.96 0.82 -8.33
C VAL A 189 -5.12 0.62 -7.08
N THR A 190 -4.60 1.68 -6.45
CA THR A 190 -4.01 1.56 -5.10
C THR A 190 -3.97 2.87 -4.31
N VAL A 191 -4.40 2.79 -3.03
CA VAL A 191 -4.16 3.81 -1.98
C VAL A 191 -2.69 3.83 -1.53
N ARG A 192 -1.91 2.79 -1.83
CA ARG A 192 -0.44 2.73 -1.69
C ARG A 192 0.14 1.88 -2.81
N PHE A 193 1.03 2.44 -3.61
CA PHE A 193 1.78 1.71 -4.63
C PHE A 193 2.55 0.56 -3.98
N LYS A 194 2.05 -0.68 -4.12
CA LYS A 194 2.79 -1.86 -3.70
C LYS A 194 3.81 -2.21 -4.78
N ALA A 195 4.99 -2.69 -4.39
CA ALA A 195 6.06 -3.08 -5.32
C ALA A 195 5.59 -4.06 -6.41
N GLU A 196 4.59 -4.92 -6.10
CA GLU A 196 3.99 -5.87 -7.04
C GLU A 196 3.27 -5.19 -8.23
N HIS A 197 2.70 -4.00 -8.04
CA HIS A 197 2.05 -3.24 -9.12
C HIS A 197 3.02 -2.28 -9.82
N ALA A 198 4.13 -1.92 -9.18
CA ALA A 198 5.12 -0.99 -9.72
C ALA A 198 5.75 -1.49 -11.01
N LYS A 199 6.09 -2.78 -11.06
CA LYS A 199 6.63 -3.40 -12.27
C LYS A 199 5.62 -3.35 -13.43
N THR A 200 4.40 -3.83 -13.21
CA THR A 200 3.33 -3.85 -14.23
C THR A 200 3.00 -2.46 -14.73
N LEU A 201 2.86 -1.47 -13.84
CA LEU A 201 2.64 -0.09 -14.25
C LEU A 201 3.83 0.43 -15.09
N SER A 202 5.06 0.19 -14.64
CA SER A 202 6.26 0.69 -15.32
C SER A 202 6.39 0.09 -16.72
N GLU A 203 6.11 -1.19 -16.89
CA GLU A 203 6.07 -1.86 -18.21
C GLU A 203 4.96 -1.28 -19.09
N LEU A 204 3.78 -1.02 -18.52
CA LEU A 204 2.62 -0.48 -19.22
C LEU A 204 2.87 0.93 -19.76
N VAL A 205 3.53 1.80 -18.99
CA VAL A 205 3.75 3.22 -19.36
C VAL A 205 5.08 3.48 -20.05
N ARG A 206 6.00 2.50 -20.09
CA ARG A 206 7.31 2.62 -20.76
C ARG A 206 7.25 3.06 -22.23
N PRO A 207 6.29 2.62 -23.07
CA PRO A 207 6.24 3.06 -24.46
C PRO A 207 5.68 4.48 -24.63
N CYS A 208 5.21 5.13 -23.56
CA CYS A 208 4.64 6.48 -23.61
C CYS A 208 5.75 7.54 -23.63
N SER A 209 5.53 8.64 -24.33
CA SER A 209 6.52 9.74 -24.40
C SER A 209 6.63 10.54 -23.10
N LYS A 210 5.56 10.56 -22.31
CA LYS A 210 5.48 11.27 -21.03
C LYS A 210 4.50 10.57 -20.08
N VAL A 211 4.81 10.52 -18.80
CA VAL A 211 3.92 10.03 -17.74
C VAL A 211 3.56 11.20 -16.84
N VAL A 212 2.28 11.53 -16.71
CA VAL A 212 1.81 12.66 -15.90
C VAL A 212 0.87 12.17 -14.81
N LEU A 213 1.19 12.45 -13.56
CA LEU A 213 0.36 12.17 -12.40
C LEU A 213 -0.56 13.37 -12.16
N LEU A 214 -1.88 13.16 -12.30
CA LEU A 214 -2.92 14.14 -11.99
C LEU A 214 -3.81 13.55 -10.89
N MET A 215 -3.47 13.88 -9.64
CA MET A 215 -4.21 13.46 -8.45
C MET A 215 -5.09 14.59 -7.95
N ASP A 216 -6.04 14.25 -7.08
CA ASP A 216 -6.97 15.23 -6.50
C ASP A 216 -6.22 16.35 -5.78
N SER A 217 -6.65 17.59 -6.01
CA SER A 217 -6.09 18.77 -5.35
C SER A 217 -6.84 19.02 -4.06
N GLU A 218 -6.19 18.76 -2.94
CA GLU A 218 -6.77 18.80 -1.59
C GLU A 218 -5.99 19.76 -0.70
N GLU A 219 -6.66 20.45 0.24
CA GLU A 219 -6.00 21.38 1.17
C GLU A 219 -4.89 20.71 1.99
N ASN A 220 -5.11 19.46 2.42
CA ASN A 220 -4.14 18.66 3.16
C ASN A 220 -2.99 18.10 2.28
N GLN A 221 -2.98 18.40 0.99
CA GLN A 221 -1.99 17.94 -0.01
C GLN A 221 -1.86 16.41 -0.11
N ALA A 222 -2.88 15.64 0.29
CA ALA A 222 -2.81 14.18 0.27
C ALA A 222 -2.65 13.62 -1.15
N GLY A 223 -3.40 14.13 -2.13
CA GLY A 223 -3.21 13.78 -3.55
C GLY A 223 -1.79 14.07 -4.07
N THR A 224 -1.22 15.24 -3.76
CA THR A 224 0.16 15.59 -4.16
C THR A 224 1.20 14.69 -3.49
N LEU A 225 1.04 14.36 -2.22
CA LEU A 225 1.90 13.39 -1.52
C LEU A 225 1.82 12.01 -2.17
N GLY A 226 0.61 11.55 -2.51
CA GLY A 226 0.39 10.30 -3.24
C GLY A 226 1.05 10.29 -4.62
N ALA A 227 0.98 11.41 -5.34
CA ALA A 227 1.66 11.59 -6.62
C ALA A 227 3.19 11.53 -6.46
N VAL A 228 3.76 12.20 -5.44
CA VAL A 228 5.20 12.14 -5.15
C VAL A 228 5.64 10.72 -4.82
N ASP A 229 4.94 10.03 -3.92
CA ASP A 229 5.32 8.66 -3.52
C ASP A 229 5.23 7.69 -4.72
N THR A 230 4.17 7.78 -5.53
CA THR A 230 4.02 7.01 -6.77
C THR A 230 5.12 7.33 -7.79
N GLY A 231 5.41 8.63 -7.97
CA GLY A 231 6.40 9.08 -8.93
C GLY A 231 7.82 8.67 -8.56
N LEU A 232 8.18 8.73 -7.27
CA LEU A 232 9.46 8.24 -6.78
C LEU A 232 9.60 6.73 -6.96
N GLU A 233 8.53 5.95 -6.76
CA GLU A 233 8.56 4.51 -7.03
C GLU A 233 8.78 4.24 -8.52
N LEU A 234 8.07 4.92 -9.42
CA LEU A 234 8.29 4.83 -10.87
C LEU A 234 9.75 5.16 -11.27
N CYS A 235 10.38 6.16 -10.63
CA CYS A 235 11.80 6.45 -10.85
C CYS A 235 12.71 5.26 -10.52
N ARG A 236 12.37 4.44 -9.52
CA ARG A 236 13.15 3.22 -9.19
C ARG A 236 13.07 2.17 -10.31
N HIS A 237 12.05 2.21 -11.16
CA HIS A 237 11.86 1.33 -12.31
C HIS A 237 12.27 2.00 -13.65
N GLY A 238 12.96 3.15 -13.57
CA GLY A 238 13.49 3.87 -14.73
C GLY A 238 12.45 4.68 -15.50
N ILE A 239 11.30 4.99 -14.90
CA ILE A 239 10.29 5.89 -15.46
C ILE A 239 10.39 7.24 -14.73
N PHE A 240 10.45 8.35 -15.47
CA PHE A 240 10.60 9.70 -14.89
C PHE A 240 9.30 10.50 -15.09
N PRO A 241 8.33 10.38 -14.17
CA PRO A 241 7.03 11.01 -14.32
C PRO A 241 7.04 12.49 -13.92
N PHE A 242 6.02 13.20 -14.37
CA PHE A 242 5.73 14.58 -14.03
C PHE A 242 4.48 14.64 -13.14
N ILE A 243 4.40 15.64 -12.29
CA ILE A 243 3.23 15.92 -11.44
C ILE A 243 2.58 17.18 -11.97
N GLY A 244 1.33 17.08 -12.41
CA GLY A 244 0.50 18.24 -12.70
C GLY A 244 -0.32 18.62 -11.47
N THR A 245 -0.66 19.90 -11.36
CA THR A 245 -1.43 20.42 -10.22
C THR A 245 -2.73 20.99 -10.73
N ILE A 246 -3.85 20.42 -10.27
CA ILE A 246 -5.18 20.96 -10.57
C ILE A 246 -5.36 22.25 -9.76
N PRO A 247 -5.66 23.39 -10.43
CA PRO A 247 -5.94 24.65 -9.73
C PRO A 247 -7.10 24.47 -8.75
N ARG A 248 -6.88 24.87 -7.50
CA ARG A 248 -7.90 24.84 -6.45
C ARG A 248 -8.25 26.28 -6.07
N PRO A 249 -9.49 26.73 -6.31
CA PRO A 249 -9.94 28.04 -5.87
C PRO A 249 -9.83 28.21 -4.35
N GLU A 250 -9.68 29.44 -3.90
CA GLU A 250 -9.65 29.76 -2.47
C GLU A 250 -10.97 29.34 -1.80
N GLY A 251 -10.88 28.71 -0.63
CA GLY A 251 -12.04 28.21 0.12
C GLY A 251 -12.67 26.90 -0.39
N VAL A 252 -12.10 26.26 -1.42
CA VAL A 252 -12.53 24.93 -1.88
C VAL A 252 -11.65 23.85 -1.28
N ASP A 253 -12.22 22.93 -0.50
CA ASP A 253 -11.47 21.88 0.21
C ASP A 253 -10.76 20.91 -0.75
N LYS A 254 -11.45 20.56 -1.85
CA LYS A 254 -11.03 19.55 -2.81
C LYS A 254 -11.55 19.84 -4.21
N VAL A 255 -10.69 19.65 -5.21
CA VAL A 255 -11.04 19.61 -6.64
C VAL A 255 -10.47 18.33 -7.22
N ASP A 256 -11.33 17.46 -7.74
CA ASP A 256 -10.92 16.29 -8.52
C ASP A 256 -10.82 16.63 -10.02
N LEU A 257 -10.21 15.74 -10.80
CA LEU A 257 -9.98 15.99 -12.22
C LEU A 257 -11.29 15.96 -13.01
N ASN A 258 -12.27 15.18 -12.57
CA ASN A 258 -13.60 15.19 -13.17
C ASN A 258 -14.29 16.54 -13.06
N ASP A 259 -14.29 17.16 -11.88
CA ASP A 259 -14.85 18.48 -11.65
C ASP A 259 -14.11 19.54 -12.48
N PHE A 260 -12.77 19.53 -12.49
CA PHE A 260 -11.97 20.46 -13.29
C PHE A 260 -12.31 20.41 -14.79
N ILE A 261 -12.39 19.21 -15.38
CA ILE A 261 -12.71 19.08 -16.81
C ILE A 261 -14.15 19.50 -17.10
N ARG A 262 -15.10 19.13 -16.23
CA ARG A 262 -16.52 19.49 -16.38
C ARG A 262 -16.73 21.00 -16.37
N ASP A 263 -15.94 21.72 -15.58
CA ASP A 263 -16.01 23.18 -15.44
C ASP A 263 -15.20 23.92 -16.54
N GLY A 264 -14.73 23.20 -17.57
CA GLY A 264 -14.05 23.77 -18.74
C GLY A 264 -12.53 23.81 -18.64
N GLY A 265 -11.95 23.17 -17.63
CA GLY A 265 -10.51 23.04 -17.47
C GLY A 265 -9.84 22.22 -18.58
N ASN A 266 -8.65 22.66 -19.01
CA ASN A 266 -7.91 22.04 -20.09
C ASN A 266 -6.79 21.11 -19.57
N VAL A 267 -6.92 19.82 -19.84
CA VAL A 267 -5.93 18.80 -19.43
C VAL A 267 -4.57 19.03 -20.09
N ALA A 268 -4.52 19.58 -21.32
CA ALA A 268 -3.26 19.88 -22.00
C ALA A 268 -2.40 20.90 -21.22
N ASP A 269 -3.05 21.86 -20.57
CA ASP A 269 -2.36 22.87 -19.77
C ASP A 269 -1.74 22.23 -18.52
N LEU A 270 -2.47 21.33 -17.86
CA LEU A 270 -1.95 20.55 -16.73
C LEU A 270 -0.75 19.69 -17.14
N ILE A 271 -0.81 19.03 -18.30
CA ILE A 271 0.30 18.22 -18.84
C ILE A 271 1.52 19.08 -19.17
N THR A 272 1.30 20.28 -19.73
CA THR A 272 2.35 21.20 -20.15
C THR A 272 3.06 21.82 -18.94
N GLN A 273 2.30 22.22 -17.93
CA GLN A 273 2.81 22.83 -16.70
C GLN A 273 3.33 21.81 -15.68
N ALA A 274 3.13 20.51 -15.93
CA ALA A 274 3.55 19.46 -15.02
C ALA A 274 5.05 19.51 -14.74
N VAL A 275 5.42 19.39 -13.46
CA VAL A 275 6.79 19.46 -12.97
C VAL A 275 7.37 18.06 -12.85
N LEU A 276 8.59 17.85 -13.35
CA LEU A 276 9.29 16.57 -13.18
C LEU A 276 9.36 16.21 -11.69
N VAL A 277 8.98 14.98 -11.32
CA VAL A 277 8.86 14.57 -9.91
C VAL A 277 10.15 14.83 -9.12
N GLU A 278 11.32 14.65 -9.73
CA GLU A 278 12.61 14.88 -9.07
C GLU A 278 12.87 16.35 -8.70
N LEU A 279 12.23 17.28 -9.41
CA LEU A 279 12.34 18.72 -9.16
C LEU A 279 11.26 19.23 -8.20
N HIS A 280 10.22 18.43 -7.94
CA HIS A 280 9.11 18.82 -7.09
C HIS A 280 9.57 19.07 -5.64
N PRO A 281 9.20 20.20 -4.99
CA PRO A 281 9.67 20.54 -3.64
C PRO A 281 9.39 19.45 -2.60
N MET A 282 8.18 18.89 -2.59
CA MET A 282 7.80 17.83 -1.66
C MET A 282 8.57 16.53 -1.93
N ALA A 283 8.99 16.26 -3.17
CA ALA A 283 9.81 15.10 -3.48
C ALA A 283 11.24 15.26 -2.92
N LYS A 284 11.80 16.48 -2.94
CA LYS A 284 13.09 16.77 -2.31
C LYS A 284 13.04 16.55 -0.80
N GLU A 285 11.99 17.02 -0.14
CA GLU A 285 11.78 16.79 1.29
C GLU A 285 11.59 15.31 1.60
N ARG A 286 10.79 14.59 0.79
CA ARG A 286 10.57 13.16 0.94
C ARG A 286 11.88 12.37 0.79
N LYS A 287 12.69 12.68 -0.23
CA LYS A 287 14.03 12.09 -0.43
C LYS A 287 14.97 12.41 0.74
N ARG A 288 15.00 13.65 1.23
CA ARG A 288 15.79 14.04 2.40
C ARG A 288 15.38 13.24 3.64
N ALA A 289 14.10 13.07 3.89
CA ALA A 289 13.61 12.27 5.01
C ALA A 289 13.99 10.78 4.85
N LEU A 290 13.91 10.23 3.64
CA LEU A 290 14.35 8.87 3.34
C LEU A 290 15.87 8.70 3.56
N TRP A 291 16.67 9.66 3.10
CA TRP A 291 18.12 9.67 3.27
C TRP A 291 18.54 9.88 4.72
N ALA A 292 17.87 10.77 5.46
CA ALA A 292 18.10 10.95 6.89
C ALA A 292 17.86 9.64 7.65
N LYS A 293 16.73 8.97 7.38
CA LYS A 293 16.44 7.64 7.95
C LYS A 293 17.50 6.60 7.56
N ALA A 294 17.96 6.60 6.30
CA ALA A 294 19.00 5.68 5.85
C ALA A 294 20.37 5.97 6.52
N ALA A 295 20.72 7.24 6.68
CA ALA A 295 21.95 7.69 7.34
C ALA A 295 21.91 7.39 8.84
N GLU A 296 20.79 7.63 9.52
CA GLU A 296 20.58 7.23 10.92
C GLU A 296 20.75 5.72 11.10
N ARG A 297 20.23 4.91 10.16
CA ARG A 297 20.40 3.45 10.17
C ARG A 297 21.88 3.06 10.00
N MET A 298 22.59 3.66 9.05
CA MET A 298 24.02 3.41 8.86
C MET A 298 24.84 3.83 10.08
N ALA A 299 24.59 5.00 10.64
CA ALA A 299 25.28 5.50 11.84
C ALA A 299 25.02 4.60 13.05
N ALA A 300 23.78 4.14 13.25
CA ALA A 300 23.46 3.19 14.31
C ALA A 300 24.23 1.87 14.16
N GLY A 301 24.36 1.35 12.93
CA GLY A 301 25.18 0.18 12.63
C GLY A 301 26.66 0.41 12.94
N MET A 302 27.25 1.50 12.41
CA MET A 302 28.65 1.85 12.60
C MET A 302 29.03 2.07 14.07
N VAL A 303 28.16 2.72 14.85
CA VAL A 303 28.38 2.92 16.29
C VAL A 303 28.46 1.57 17.01
N ARG A 304 27.57 0.63 16.69
CA ARG A 304 27.62 -0.70 17.31
C ARG A 304 28.87 -1.48 16.93
N ASP A 305 29.25 -1.44 15.66
CA ASP A 305 30.47 -2.10 15.19
C ASP A 305 31.71 -1.49 15.86
N HIS A 306 31.76 -0.18 16.03
CA HIS A 306 32.85 0.50 16.73
C HIS A 306 32.94 0.08 18.21
N TYR A 307 31.83 0.15 18.96
CA TYR A 307 31.82 -0.21 20.39
C TYR A 307 32.09 -1.70 20.63
N ARG A 308 31.65 -2.59 19.73
CA ARG A 308 31.97 -4.01 19.79
C ARG A 308 33.46 -4.27 19.59
N ASN A 309 34.09 -3.57 18.64
CA ASN A 309 35.49 -3.78 18.30
C ASN A 309 36.45 -2.99 19.20
N HIS A 310 35.97 -1.91 19.83
CA HIS A 310 36.77 -0.98 20.64
C HIS A 310 36.00 -0.57 21.91
N PRO A 311 35.84 -1.49 22.88
CA PRO A 311 35.22 -1.13 24.15
C PRO A 311 36.01 -0.01 24.85
N PRO A 312 35.35 0.93 25.56
CA PRO A 312 36.01 2.05 26.22
C PRO A 312 37.10 1.57 27.20
N LYS A 313 38.31 2.13 27.09
CA LYS A 313 39.45 1.75 27.96
C LYS A 313 39.31 2.21 29.42
N THR A 314 38.43 3.17 29.69
CA THR A 314 38.11 3.69 31.02
C THR A 314 36.62 3.47 31.30
N PRO A 315 36.26 2.53 32.19
CA PRO A 315 34.88 2.31 32.59
C PRO A 315 34.26 3.56 33.22
N ARG A 316 33.00 3.85 32.91
CA ARG A 316 32.23 4.89 33.59
C ARG A 316 31.85 4.35 34.97
N THR A 317 32.25 5.03 36.04
CA THR A 317 31.93 4.61 37.41
C THR A 317 30.52 5.07 37.80
N TRP A 318 29.73 4.16 38.38
CA TRP A 318 28.37 4.44 38.83
C TRP A 318 28.32 4.66 40.35
N ASN A 319 27.38 5.50 40.80
CA ASN A 319 27.06 5.66 42.22
C ASN A 319 26.34 4.39 42.76
N GLN A 320 26.00 4.38 44.06
CA GLN A 320 25.35 3.23 44.72
C GLN A 320 24.05 2.79 44.04
N ASP A 321 23.32 3.73 43.42
CA ASP A 321 22.05 3.46 42.73
C ASP A 321 22.23 2.90 41.31
N GLY A 322 23.45 2.94 40.77
CA GLY A 322 23.76 2.48 39.42
C GLY A 322 23.23 3.43 38.32
N PRO A 323 23.33 3.02 37.03
CA PRO A 323 22.81 3.81 35.92
C PRO A 323 21.28 3.93 35.96
N SER A 324 20.77 5.11 35.61
CA SER A 324 19.34 5.31 35.39
C SER A 324 18.81 4.44 34.25
N LEU A 325 17.49 4.22 34.20
CA LEU A 325 16.87 3.41 33.16
C LEU A 325 17.12 3.97 31.73
N VAL A 326 17.18 5.30 31.61
CA VAL A 326 17.49 5.99 30.35
C VAL A 326 18.94 5.70 29.93
N GLU A 327 19.89 5.75 30.87
CA GLU A 327 21.30 5.44 30.60
C GLU A 327 21.49 3.96 30.27
N LYS A 328 20.85 3.06 31.00
CA LYS A 328 20.84 1.62 30.69
C LYS A 328 20.35 1.36 29.28
N LYS A 329 19.26 2.01 28.87
CA LYS A 329 18.71 1.89 27.51
C LYS A 329 19.74 2.31 26.46
N GLU A 330 20.39 3.47 26.62
CA GLU A 330 21.37 3.96 25.64
C GLU A 330 22.63 3.10 25.58
N ILE A 331 23.06 2.50 26.70
CA ILE A 331 24.18 1.56 26.74
C ILE A 331 23.78 0.22 26.11
N VAL A 332 22.62 -0.32 26.46
CA VAL A 332 22.07 -1.55 25.86
C VAL A 332 22.02 -1.43 24.34
N LYS A 333 21.53 -0.32 23.80
CA LYS A 333 21.48 -0.09 22.34
C LYS A 333 22.83 -0.16 21.62
N ARG A 334 23.94 0.04 22.33
CA ARG A 334 25.30 -0.03 21.78
C ARG A 334 25.84 -1.46 21.70
N TYR A 335 25.50 -2.29 22.69
CA TYR A 335 26.06 -3.64 22.83
C TYR A 335 25.11 -4.75 22.36
N MET A 336 23.81 -4.46 22.27
CA MET A 336 22.84 -5.43 21.78
C MET A 336 23.16 -5.86 20.34
N PRO A 337 23.05 -7.16 20.02
CA PRO A 337 23.20 -7.64 18.65
C PRO A 337 22.23 -6.94 17.69
N PRO A 338 22.60 -6.75 16.41
CA PRO A 338 21.66 -6.26 15.40
C PRO A 338 20.52 -7.24 15.22
N LEU A 339 19.43 -6.79 14.59
CA LEU A 339 18.25 -7.65 14.45
C LEU A 339 18.55 -8.96 13.69
N SER A 340 19.51 -8.93 12.77
CA SER A 340 19.97 -10.10 12.01
C SER A 340 20.47 -11.26 12.86
N TYR A 341 20.96 -10.98 14.08
CA TYR A 341 21.34 -12.01 15.05
C TYR A 341 20.11 -12.80 15.53
N PHE A 342 18.96 -12.13 15.66
CA PHE A 342 17.72 -12.72 16.14
C PHE A 342 16.87 -13.31 15.01
N THR A 343 16.97 -12.74 13.80
CA THR A 343 16.16 -13.13 12.65
C THR A 343 16.86 -14.10 11.72
N GLU A 344 18.18 -14.30 11.88
CA GLU A 344 19.04 -15.12 11.01
C GLU A 344 19.18 -14.61 9.56
N PHE A 345 18.67 -13.40 9.26
CA PHE A 345 18.88 -12.69 7.99
C PHE A 345 18.92 -11.18 8.21
N SER A 346 19.72 -10.47 7.39
CA SER A 346 20.02 -9.05 7.59
C SER A 346 19.03 -8.07 6.97
N GLU A 347 18.48 -8.38 5.81
CA GLU A 347 17.46 -7.57 5.14
C GLU A 347 16.53 -8.45 4.31
N GLY A 348 15.31 -7.96 4.08
CA GLY A 348 14.33 -8.61 3.21
C GLY A 348 13.23 -9.30 3.98
N TYR A 349 12.68 -10.35 3.39
CA TYR A 349 11.52 -11.06 3.91
C TYR A 349 11.89 -12.42 4.46
N GLY A 350 11.23 -12.82 5.55
CA GLY A 350 11.42 -14.10 6.20
C GLY A 350 10.14 -14.68 6.82
N PRO A 351 10.23 -15.88 7.40
CA PRO A 351 9.14 -16.48 8.15
C PRO A 351 8.89 -15.71 9.45
N HIS A 352 7.64 -15.72 9.91
CA HIS A 352 7.32 -15.18 11.22
C HIS A 352 8.04 -16.00 12.32
N PRO A 353 8.67 -15.38 13.32
CA PRO A 353 9.46 -16.11 14.32
C PRO A 353 8.65 -17.14 15.12
N LYS A 354 7.41 -16.80 15.51
CA LYS A 354 6.50 -17.72 16.22
C LYS A 354 5.63 -18.61 15.32
N TYR A 355 5.05 -18.05 14.26
CA TYR A 355 4.01 -18.72 13.46
C TYR A 355 4.51 -19.29 12.13
N GLY A 356 5.79 -19.08 11.80
CA GLY A 356 6.38 -19.43 10.52
C GLY A 356 5.77 -18.65 9.35
N SER A 357 6.05 -19.13 8.14
CA SER A 357 5.36 -18.67 6.94
C SER A 357 5.27 -19.79 5.92
N LYS A 358 4.11 -19.88 5.24
CA LYS A 358 3.95 -20.76 4.08
C LYS A 358 4.65 -20.21 2.84
N THR A 359 4.88 -18.89 2.78
CA THR A 359 5.49 -18.19 1.65
C THR A 359 6.88 -17.64 1.95
N GLY A 360 7.32 -17.69 3.22
CA GLY A 360 8.57 -17.09 3.67
C GLY A 360 8.53 -15.56 3.81
N THR A 361 7.35 -14.93 3.81
CA THR A 361 7.23 -13.46 3.69
C THR A 361 6.39 -12.79 4.78
N ASN A 362 6.27 -13.40 5.95
CA ASN A 362 5.43 -12.88 7.05
C ASN A 362 6.21 -11.99 8.03
N LEU A 363 7.51 -11.85 7.83
CA LEU A 363 8.40 -10.95 8.54
C LEU A 363 9.17 -10.15 7.48
N SER A 364 9.31 -8.85 7.69
CA SER A 364 10.18 -7.97 6.92
C SER A 364 11.20 -7.39 7.89
N VAL A 365 12.47 -7.47 7.53
CA VAL A 365 13.58 -6.84 8.27
C VAL A 365 14.22 -5.81 7.36
N THR A 366 14.48 -4.62 7.90
CA THR A 366 15.22 -3.56 7.20
C THR A 366 16.15 -2.90 8.20
N GLY A 367 17.42 -3.28 8.15
CA GLY A 367 18.38 -2.99 9.21
C GLY A 367 17.88 -3.52 10.55
N ASP A 368 17.61 -2.61 11.48
CA ASP A 368 17.31 -2.93 12.87
C ASP A 368 15.84 -2.79 13.26
N THR A 369 15.03 -2.58 12.23
CA THR A 369 13.59 -2.54 12.34
C THR A 369 12.99 -3.76 11.68
N TRP A 370 11.92 -4.26 12.27
CA TRP A 370 11.14 -5.32 11.68
C TRP A 370 9.66 -4.97 11.63
N TYR A 371 8.97 -5.72 10.79
CA TYR A 371 7.53 -5.72 10.71
C TYR A 371 7.01 -7.11 10.38
N THR A 372 5.93 -7.53 11.01
CA THR A 372 5.27 -8.82 10.79
C THR A 372 3.89 -8.63 10.20
N PHE A 373 3.52 -9.60 9.36
CA PHE A 373 2.25 -9.64 8.66
C PHE A 373 1.64 -11.04 8.89
N HIS A 374 0.88 -11.23 9.97
CA HIS A 374 0.27 -12.54 10.27
C HIS A 374 -1.18 -12.43 10.74
N LYS A 375 -2.11 -13.02 9.96
CA LYS A 375 -3.55 -13.19 10.31
C LYS A 375 -4.22 -11.95 10.96
N GLY A 376 -3.96 -10.75 10.44
CA GLY A 376 -4.57 -9.51 10.94
C GLY A 376 -3.88 -8.91 12.18
N HIS A 377 -2.80 -9.54 12.65
CA HIS A 377 -1.83 -8.90 13.52
C HIS A 377 -0.73 -8.28 12.67
N GLU A 378 -0.56 -6.98 12.87
CA GLU A 378 0.43 -6.13 12.24
C GLU A 378 1.25 -5.53 13.37
N GLY A 379 2.50 -5.94 13.48
CA GLY A 379 3.38 -5.55 14.57
C GLY A 379 4.78 -5.29 14.06
N GLY A 380 5.46 -4.31 14.64
CA GLY A 380 6.82 -3.97 14.26
C GLY A 380 7.47 -3.12 15.33
N GLY A 381 8.79 -3.00 15.23
CA GLY A 381 9.56 -2.32 16.25
C GLY A 381 11.06 -2.38 16.00
N ASP A 382 11.80 -1.97 17.02
CA ASP A 382 13.25 -2.13 17.08
C ASP A 382 13.63 -3.47 17.76
N VAL A 383 14.93 -3.68 17.93
CA VAL A 383 15.51 -4.89 18.57
C VAL A 383 15.07 -5.03 20.04
N ILE A 384 14.84 -3.93 20.76
CA ILE A 384 14.37 -3.98 22.15
C ILE A 384 12.93 -4.50 22.20
N GLN A 385 12.07 -4.01 21.30
CA GLN A 385 10.72 -4.55 21.15
C GLN A 385 10.73 -6.01 20.70
N TRP A 386 11.68 -6.42 19.85
CA TRP A 386 11.85 -7.83 19.49
C TRP A 386 12.06 -8.71 20.73
N VAL A 387 13.00 -8.33 21.60
CA VAL A 387 13.28 -9.08 22.84
C VAL A 387 12.09 -9.07 23.79
N ALA A 388 11.41 -7.92 23.96
CA ALA A 388 10.22 -7.84 24.81
C ALA A 388 9.12 -8.81 24.37
N ILE A 389 8.94 -8.98 23.06
CA ILE A 389 7.89 -9.82 22.48
C ILE A 389 8.32 -11.30 22.44
N TYR A 390 9.45 -11.60 21.82
CA TYR A 390 9.79 -12.97 21.44
C TYR A 390 10.70 -13.70 22.42
N GLU A 391 11.55 -12.98 23.17
CA GLU A 391 12.37 -13.61 24.22
C GLU A 391 11.67 -13.58 25.58
N LEU A 392 11.01 -12.47 25.92
CA LEU A 392 10.43 -12.25 27.25
C LEU A 392 8.90 -12.45 27.32
N GLY A 393 8.19 -12.34 26.19
CA GLY A 393 6.73 -12.48 26.15
C GLY A 393 5.98 -11.45 27.00
N LEU A 394 6.57 -10.27 27.25
CA LEU A 394 5.99 -9.22 28.11
C LEU A 394 4.87 -8.43 27.42
N ILE A 395 4.98 -8.26 26.12
CA ILE A 395 3.99 -7.56 25.28
C ILE A 395 3.71 -8.38 24.02
N ARG A 396 2.57 -8.12 23.39
CA ARG A 396 2.23 -8.72 22.09
C ARG A 396 2.70 -7.85 20.93
N GLU A 397 2.79 -8.43 19.74
CA GLU A 397 3.00 -7.69 18.50
C GLU A 397 1.97 -6.56 18.36
N GLY A 398 2.46 -5.34 18.08
CA GLY A 398 1.63 -4.14 17.93
C GLY A 398 1.31 -3.41 19.25
N GLU A 399 1.58 -4.02 20.41
CA GLU A 399 1.44 -3.33 21.70
C GLU A 399 2.65 -2.42 21.98
N PRO A 400 2.42 -1.21 22.55
CA PRO A 400 3.52 -0.30 22.87
C PRO A 400 4.31 -0.78 24.10
N LEU A 401 5.63 -0.85 23.99
CA LEU A 401 6.51 -1.17 25.13
C LEU A 401 6.67 0.06 26.05
N ARG A 402 6.03 0.05 27.22
CA ARG A 402 6.04 1.18 28.18
C ARG A 402 6.07 0.71 29.63
N GLY A 403 6.29 1.65 30.55
CA GLY A 403 6.15 1.42 32.00
C GLY A 403 7.06 0.30 32.53
N ALA A 404 6.48 -0.56 33.37
CA ALA A 404 7.20 -1.65 34.03
C ALA A 404 7.81 -2.66 33.03
N ASP A 405 7.12 -2.94 31.93
CA ASP A 405 7.59 -3.92 30.92
C ASP A 405 8.78 -3.37 30.13
N PHE A 406 8.78 -2.07 29.84
CA PHE A 406 9.97 -1.39 29.32
C PHE A 406 11.14 -1.52 30.30
N GLY A 407 10.92 -1.25 31.59
CA GLY A 407 11.93 -1.39 32.63
C GLY A 407 12.54 -2.80 32.70
N LYS A 408 11.69 -3.83 32.73
CA LYS A 408 12.11 -5.24 32.74
C LYS A 408 12.91 -5.61 31.49
N THR A 409 12.45 -5.18 30.31
CA THR A 409 13.13 -5.48 29.05
C THR A 409 14.53 -4.87 29.02
N ILE A 410 14.67 -3.61 29.41
CA ILE A 410 15.97 -2.94 29.45
C ILE A 410 16.89 -3.60 30.48
N GLN A 411 16.38 -3.97 31.66
CA GLN A 411 17.18 -4.66 32.67
C GLN A 411 17.65 -6.03 32.19
N TYR A 412 16.78 -6.80 31.52
CA TYR A 412 17.17 -8.08 30.92
C TYR A 412 18.26 -7.90 29.86
N CYS A 413 18.09 -6.96 28.95
CA CYS A 413 19.08 -6.68 27.91
C CYS A 413 20.40 -6.17 28.50
N TRP A 414 20.32 -5.37 29.57
CA TRP A 414 21.49 -4.91 30.33
C TRP A 414 22.27 -6.09 30.88
N GLU A 415 21.60 -7.04 31.54
CA GLU A 415 22.28 -8.19 32.09
C GLU A 415 22.87 -9.11 31.03
N LYS A 416 22.14 -9.32 29.93
CA LYS A 416 22.51 -10.30 28.90
C LYS A 416 23.56 -9.81 27.91
N TYR A 417 23.50 -8.54 27.50
CA TYR A 417 24.29 -8.05 26.35
C TYR A 417 25.36 -7.03 26.72
N VAL A 418 25.27 -6.37 27.88
CA VAL A 418 26.29 -5.39 28.29
C VAL A 418 27.44 -6.13 28.98
N PRO A 419 28.71 -5.91 28.58
CA PRO A 419 29.86 -6.55 29.24
C PRO A 419 29.99 -6.17 30.72
N GLU A 420 30.48 -7.09 31.55
CA GLU A 420 30.63 -6.88 33.00
C GLU A 420 31.54 -5.69 33.34
N GLU A 421 32.54 -5.42 32.50
CA GLU A 421 33.47 -4.30 32.67
C GLU A 421 32.77 -2.94 32.56
N VAL A 422 31.60 -2.88 31.91
CA VAL A 422 30.76 -1.68 31.79
C VAL A 422 29.79 -1.55 32.97
N LYS A 423 29.55 -2.63 33.72
CA LYS A 423 28.62 -2.70 34.86
C LYS A 423 29.28 -2.37 36.22
N ILE A 424 30.60 -2.21 36.27
CA ILE A 424 31.38 -2.10 37.52
C ILE A 424 30.89 -0.96 38.43
N ARG A 425 30.68 -1.29 39.71
CA ARG A 425 30.34 -0.39 40.82
C ARG A 425 31.60 -0.01 41.61
N THR A 426 31.64 1.17 42.22
CA THR A 426 32.66 1.46 43.25
C THR A 426 32.29 0.75 44.56
N GLU A 427 33.12 -0.18 45.02
CA GLU A 427 33.18 -0.54 46.44
C GLU A 427 34.08 0.49 47.14
N ASN A 428 33.50 1.39 47.93
CA ASN A 428 34.30 2.32 48.75
C ASN A 428 34.85 1.57 49.96
N GLY A 429 36.17 1.49 50.08
CA GLY A 429 36.85 0.98 51.26
C GLY A 429 36.82 1.97 52.44
N THR A 430 36.74 1.40 53.65
CA THR A 430 37.53 1.77 54.84
C THR A 430 37.25 0.74 55.95
N GLU A 431 38.14 -0.26 56.11
CA GLU A 431 38.47 -0.77 57.44
C GLU A 431 39.82 -0.15 57.82
N THR A 432 39.78 0.85 58.69
CA THR A 432 40.96 1.36 59.37
C THR A 432 41.42 0.33 60.39
N GLU A 433 42.62 -0.21 60.21
CA GLU A 433 43.32 -1.03 61.19
C GLU A 433 43.41 -0.30 62.55
N ASN A 434 42.82 -0.93 63.55
CA ASN A 434 42.98 -0.58 64.95
C ASN A 434 44.37 -1.07 65.42
N LYS A 435 45.41 -0.22 65.36
CA LYS A 435 46.62 -0.40 66.17
C LYS A 435 46.57 0.56 67.34
N GLY A 436 46.16 0.01 68.48
CA GLY A 436 46.27 0.67 69.78
C GLY A 436 47.73 0.96 70.12
N SER A 437 48.01 2.21 70.46
CA SER A 437 49.21 2.62 71.17
C SER A 437 48.84 2.87 72.63
N VAL A 438 49.22 1.94 73.49
CA VAL A 438 49.44 2.22 74.92
C VAL A 438 50.85 1.73 75.24
N ASN A 439 51.76 2.66 75.49
CA ASN A 439 52.50 2.69 76.75
C ASN A 439 53.33 3.97 76.87
N GLY A 440 53.09 4.69 77.96
CA GLY A 440 54.08 5.59 78.53
C GLY A 440 54.97 4.81 79.50
N ARG A 441 56.28 4.84 79.25
CA ARG A 441 57.37 5.13 80.18
C ARG A 441 58.70 4.86 79.50
#